data_AF-A0A850PDN0-F1
#
_entry.id   AF-A0A850PDN0-F1
#
_cell.length_a   1.000
_cell.length_b   1.000
_cell.length_c   1.000
_cell.angle_alpha   90.00
_cell.angle_beta   90.00
_cell.angle_gamma   90.00
#
_symmetry.space_group_name_H-M   'P 1'
#
loop_
_entity.id
_entity.type
_entity.pdbx_description
1 polymer ?
#
loop_
_entity_poly.entity_id
_entity_poly.type
_entity_poly.pdbx_seq_one_letter_code
_entity_poly.pdbx_strand_id
1 'polypeptide(L)'
;VRRDRAAAHRRAGRRTLTLRPHSDGCRVETDDLTIRFPNLTFALPHEMPDLLTFLRDEGVGLVEWHHLLGHHPVIRSLPERLAVPYDVFVHDYVWFCPRITLVGIGERYCGEPDLDGCRRCVRAQGSLLDERLGIDALRTRSAAELGAARRVLVPSHDTARRIERHFPGLICQVEAPEDDRPALPLAV
;
A
#
# COMPACT_ATOMS: atom_id res chain seq x y z
N VAL A 1 -4.23 3.84 -10.93
CA VAL A 1 -4.05 4.34 -9.54
C VAL A 1 -2.72 5.04 -9.23
N ARG A 2 -1.54 4.39 -9.23
CA ARG A 2 -0.26 5.07 -8.83
C ARG A 2 0.01 6.35 -9.63
N ARG A 3 -0.11 6.27 -10.97
CA ARG A 3 0.08 7.43 -11.86
C ARG A 3 -0.91 8.55 -11.57
N ASP A 4 -2.14 8.20 -11.19
CA ASP A 4 -3.23 9.13 -10.93
C ASP A 4 -3.05 9.82 -9.58
N ARG A 5 -2.59 9.07 -8.56
CA ARG A 5 -2.14 9.63 -7.28
C ARG A 5 -0.99 10.59 -7.49
N ALA A 6 0.03 10.19 -8.25
CA ALA A 6 1.13 11.08 -8.58
C ALA A 6 0.65 12.34 -9.33
N ALA A 7 -0.29 12.20 -10.26
CA ALA A 7 -0.91 13.33 -10.94
C ALA A 7 -1.71 14.24 -9.98
N ALA A 8 -2.41 13.68 -9.00
CA ALA A 8 -3.11 14.45 -7.97
C ALA A 8 -2.13 15.23 -7.07
N HIS A 9 -1.00 14.62 -6.70
CA HIS A 9 0.08 15.32 -5.99
C HIS A 9 0.67 16.45 -6.84
N ARG A 10 0.93 16.23 -8.13
CA ARG A 10 1.39 17.27 -9.05
C ARG A 10 0.41 18.42 -9.21
N ARG A 11 -0.88 18.12 -9.37
CA ARG A 11 -1.96 19.13 -9.41
C ARG A 11 -2.02 19.97 -8.12
N ALA A 12 -1.61 19.40 -7.00
CA ALA A 12 -1.46 20.10 -5.72
C ALA A 12 -0.08 20.75 -5.53
N GLY A 13 0.72 20.91 -6.59
CA GLY A 13 2.03 21.57 -6.55
C GLY A 13 3.15 20.74 -5.92
N ARG A 14 2.97 19.43 -5.74
CA ARG A 14 3.96 18.53 -5.15
C ARG A 14 4.66 17.68 -6.20
N ARG A 15 5.97 17.54 -6.08
CA ARG A 15 6.75 16.53 -6.81
C ARG A 15 6.62 15.18 -6.12
N THR A 16 6.67 14.09 -6.89
CA THR A 16 6.58 12.71 -6.39
C THR A 16 7.86 11.93 -6.67
N LEU A 17 8.33 11.23 -5.64
CA LEU A 17 9.36 10.20 -5.74
C LEU A 17 8.69 8.86 -5.45
N THR A 18 8.91 7.87 -6.32
CA THR A 18 8.41 6.51 -6.15
C THR A 18 9.55 5.61 -5.73
N LEU A 19 9.41 4.94 -4.58
CA LEU A 19 10.29 3.83 -4.22
C LEU A 19 9.73 2.53 -4.80
N ARG A 20 10.53 1.83 -5.59
CA ARG A 20 10.21 0.48 -6.11
C ARG A 20 11.03 -0.58 -5.39
N PRO A 21 10.48 -1.79 -5.21
CA PRO A 21 11.30 -2.95 -4.87
C PRO A 21 12.45 -3.14 -5.86
N HIS A 22 13.62 -3.47 -5.36
CA HIS A 22 14.78 -3.88 -6.14
C HIS A 22 15.40 -5.14 -5.49
N SER A 23 16.17 -5.95 -6.23
CA SER A 23 16.70 -7.24 -5.77
C SER A 23 17.32 -7.18 -4.36
N ASP A 24 18.07 -6.11 -4.10
CA ASP A 24 18.81 -5.92 -2.84
C ASP A 24 18.27 -4.76 -1.99
N GLY A 25 17.11 -4.18 -2.33
CA GLY A 25 16.55 -3.07 -1.56
C GLY A 25 15.49 -2.27 -2.31
N CYS A 26 15.79 -1.03 -2.68
CA CYS A 26 14.85 -0.20 -3.42
C CYS A 26 15.51 0.66 -4.51
N ARG A 27 14.71 1.03 -5.52
CA ARG A 27 15.07 2.00 -6.54
C ARG A 27 14.19 3.23 -6.43
N VAL A 28 14.79 4.42 -6.53
CA VAL A 28 14.07 5.70 -6.61
C VAL A 28 13.74 6.00 -8.06
N GLU A 29 12.47 6.27 -8.32
CA GLU A 29 11.94 6.74 -9.61
C GLU A 29 11.23 8.08 -9.40
N THR A 30 11.08 8.86 -10.46
CA THR A 30 10.23 10.06 -10.49
C THR A 30 9.23 9.91 -11.62
N ASP A 31 8.03 10.45 -11.44
CA ASP A 31 7.02 10.48 -12.50
C ASP A 31 7.25 11.63 -13.50
N ASP A 32 8.20 12.51 -13.22
CA ASP A 32 8.69 13.49 -14.18
C ASP A 32 9.57 12.81 -15.23
N LEU A 33 9.03 12.57 -16.43
CA LEU A 33 9.74 11.89 -17.51
C LEU A 33 10.96 12.66 -18.04
N THR A 34 11.10 13.95 -17.69
CA THR A 34 12.27 14.76 -18.06
C THR A 34 13.46 14.50 -17.14
N ILE A 35 13.21 13.99 -15.92
CA ILE A 35 14.23 13.69 -14.93
C ILE A 35 14.35 12.17 -14.81
N ARG A 36 15.54 11.61 -15.09
CA ARG A 36 15.81 10.19 -14.88
C ARG A 36 16.85 10.01 -13.81
N PHE A 37 16.55 9.12 -12.85
CA PHE A 37 17.49 8.62 -11.85
C PHE A 37 17.83 7.15 -12.13
N PRO A 38 18.46 6.82 -13.26
CA PRO A 38 18.65 5.42 -13.65
C PRO A 38 19.47 4.61 -12.63
N ASN A 39 20.26 5.30 -11.79
CA ASN A 39 21.26 4.70 -10.92
C ASN A 39 20.98 4.92 -9.42
N LEU A 40 19.81 5.44 -9.02
CA LEU A 40 19.48 5.65 -7.60
C LEU A 40 18.85 4.39 -7.01
N THR A 41 19.71 3.40 -6.74
CA THR A 41 19.37 2.18 -6.01
C THR A 41 20.05 2.19 -4.65
N PHE A 42 19.32 1.76 -3.63
CA PHE A 42 19.83 1.63 -2.26
C PHE A 42 19.63 0.19 -1.79
N ALA A 43 20.71 -0.46 -1.37
CA ALA A 43 20.74 -1.79 -0.79
C ALA A 43 20.23 -1.74 0.65
N LEU A 44 19.09 -2.37 0.92
CA LEU A 44 18.45 -2.32 2.24
C LEU A 44 18.65 -3.63 3.00
N PRO A 45 18.94 -3.58 4.31
CA PRO A 45 18.84 -2.41 5.18
C PRO A 45 20.12 -1.56 5.29
N HIS A 46 21.21 -1.93 4.61
CA HIS A 46 22.54 -1.34 4.83
C HIS A 46 22.63 0.15 4.47
N GLU A 47 22.13 0.54 3.30
CA GLU A 47 22.14 1.92 2.77
C GLU A 47 20.87 2.71 3.17
N MET A 48 20.17 2.27 4.22
CA MET A 48 19.04 3.02 4.78
C MET A 48 19.43 4.45 5.22
N PRO A 49 20.61 4.70 5.84
CA PRO A 49 21.03 6.06 6.16
C PRO A 49 21.16 6.96 4.92
N ASP A 50 21.72 6.46 3.82
CA ASP A 50 21.92 7.22 2.58
C ASP A 50 20.58 7.52 1.90
N LEU A 51 19.66 6.56 1.90
CA LEU A 51 18.29 6.78 1.44
C LEU A 51 17.61 7.89 2.25
N LEU A 52 17.76 7.89 3.58
CA LEU A 52 17.17 8.91 4.44
C LEU A 52 17.77 10.29 4.18
N THR A 53 19.08 10.40 4.00
CA THR A 53 19.76 11.65 3.64
C THR A 53 19.22 12.20 2.33
N PHE A 54 19.20 11.36 1.29
CA PHE A 54 18.66 11.73 -0.02
C PHE A 54 17.21 12.23 0.06
N LEU A 55 16.31 11.50 0.75
CA LEU A 55 14.90 11.88 0.86
C LEU A 55 14.70 13.18 1.66
N ARG A 56 15.56 13.46 2.65
CA ARG A 56 15.54 14.74 3.38
C ARG A 56 16.01 15.90 2.52
N ASP A 57 17.08 15.70 1.75
CA ASP A 57 17.60 16.72 0.83
C ASP A 57 16.60 17.05 -0.29
N GLU A 58 15.84 16.06 -0.74
CA GLU A 58 14.72 16.24 -1.68
C GLU A 58 13.48 16.89 -1.03
N GLY A 59 13.51 17.17 0.27
CA GLY A 59 12.42 17.85 0.98
C GLY A 59 11.15 17.01 1.13
N VAL A 60 11.27 15.68 1.23
CA VAL A 60 10.11 14.80 1.41
C VAL A 60 9.39 15.15 2.72
N GLY A 61 8.16 15.65 2.62
CA GLY A 61 7.31 16.01 3.77
C GLY A 61 6.11 15.09 4.00
N LEU A 62 5.95 14.05 3.17
CA LEU A 62 4.84 13.09 3.24
C LEU A 62 5.24 11.79 2.56
N VAL A 63 4.91 10.65 3.18
CA VAL A 63 4.96 9.33 2.55
C VAL A 63 3.55 8.88 2.19
N GLU A 64 3.35 8.28 1.01
CA GLU A 64 2.10 7.60 0.67
C GLU A 64 2.38 6.13 0.37
N TRP A 65 1.79 5.24 1.16
CA TRP A 65 1.91 3.79 0.95
C TRP A 65 0.83 3.31 -0.01
N HIS A 66 1.25 2.52 -1.00
CA HIS A 66 0.35 1.84 -1.94
C HIS A 66 0.38 0.33 -1.68
N HIS A 67 1.57 -0.26 -1.75
CA HIS A 67 1.80 -1.66 -1.43
C HIS A 67 3.25 -1.85 -0.98
N LEU A 68 3.48 -2.78 -0.05
CA LEU A 68 4.82 -3.01 0.54
C LEU A 68 5.40 -4.40 0.22
N LEU A 69 4.69 -5.24 -0.53
CA LEU A 69 5.23 -6.52 -1.02
C LEU A 69 6.45 -6.30 -1.94
N GLY A 70 7.42 -7.19 -1.88
CA GLY A 70 8.71 -7.05 -2.53
C GLY A 70 9.67 -6.06 -1.87
N HIS A 71 9.20 -5.15 -1.00
CA HIS A 71 10.11 -4.26 -0.26
C HIS A 71 10.76 -4.98 0.92
N HIS A 72 12.00 -4.62 1.21
CA HIS A 72 12.63 -4.99 2.47
C HIS A 72 11.81 -4.42 3.65
N PRO A 73 11.57 -5.17 4.75
CA PRO A 73 10.71 -4.75 5.86
C PRO A 73 11.06 -3.40 6.49
N VAL A 74 12.33 -2.98 6.41
CA VAL A 74 12.81 -1.68 6.93
C VAL A 74 12.06 -0.48 6.33
N ILE A 75 11.52 -0.60 5.10
CA ILE A 75 10.75 0.47 4.44
C ILE A 75 9.51 0.87 5.25
N ARG A 76 8.93 -0.04 6.06
CA ARG A 76 7.81 0.29 6.96
C ARG A 76 8.16 1.36 7.99
N SER A 77 9.44 1.45 8.39
CA SER A 77 9.91 2.46 9.34
C SER A 77 10.26 3.81 8.69
N LEU A 78 10.09 3.94 7.36
CA LEU A 78 10.50 5.14 6.63
C LEU A 78 9.79 6.42 7.11
N PRO A 79 8.45 6.46 7.30
CA PRO A 79 7.77 7.68 7.77
C PRO A 79 8.28 8.13 9.15
N GLU A 80 8.45 7.18 10.08
CA GLU A 80 8.96 7.43 11.43
C GLU A 80 10.39 8.00 11.38
N ARG A 81 11.29 7.37 10.60
CA ARG A 81 12.70 7.80 10.48
C ARG A 81 12.87 9.14 9.78
N LEU A 82 11.93 9.51 8.91
CA LEU A 82 11.87 10.84 8.28
C LEU A 82 11.17 11.87 9.16
N ALA A 83 10.50 11.45 10.23
CA ALA A 83 9.63 12.29 11.07
C ALA A 83 8.54 13.01 10.24
N VAL A 84 7.94 12.30 9.28
CA VAL A 84 6.87 12.82 8.42
C VAL A 84 5.60 11.99 8.55
N PRO A 85 4.41 12.58 8.34
CA PRO A 85 3.18 11.82 8.28
C PRO A 85 3.20 10.86 7.08
N TYR A 86 2.34 9.85 7.15
CA TYR A 86 2.05 9.00 6.00
C TYR A 86 0.55 8.82 5.78
N ASP A 87 0.17 8.72 4.51
CA ASP A 87 -1.14 8.26 4.09
C ASP A 87 -1.02 6.84 3.54
N VAL A 88 -2.10 6.07 3.61
CA VAL A 88 -2.20 4.74 3.00
C VAL A 88 -3.30 4.79 1.95
N PHE A 89 -2.98 4.40 0.72
CA PHE A 89 -3.98 4.11 -0.30
C PHE A 89 -4.13 2.59 -0.43
N VAL A 90 -5.31 2.08 -0.07
CA VAL A 90 -5.62 0.65 -0.09
C VAL A 90 -6.10 0.26 -1.50
N HIS A 91 -5.34 -0.58 -2.19
CA HIS A 91 -5.72 -1.07 -3.53
C HIS A 91 -6.27 -2.50 -3.53
N ASP A 92 -5.98 -3.26 -2.47
CA ASP A 92 -6.30 -4.68 -2.35
C ASP A 92 -6.53 -5.07 -0.87
N TYR A 93 -6.66 -6.38 -0.61
CA TYR A 93 -6.98 -6.90 0.72
C TYR A 93 -5.78 -7.47 1.47
N VAL A 94 -4.54 -7.07 1.09
CA VAL A 94 -3.29 -7.51 1.74
C VAL A 94 -3.28 -7.26 3.25
N TRP A 95 -4.02 -6.25 3.71
CA TRP A 95 -4.07 -5.82 5.11
C TRP A 95 -4.69 -6.85 6.06
N PHE A 96 -5.62 -7.68 5.59
CA PHE A 96 -6.32 -8.66 6.45
C PHE A 96 -6.43 -10.06 5.84
N CYS A 97 -6.03 -10.22 4.58
CA CYS A 97 -6.06 -11.47 3.86
C CYS A 97 -4.66 -11.79 3.30
N PRO A 98 -3.97 -12.84 3.81
CA PRO A 98 -2.68 -13.27 3.25
C PRO A 98 -2.75 -13.74 1.80
N ARG A 99 -3.96 -13.97 1.27
CA ARG A 99 -4.22 -14.30 -0.14
C ARG A 99 -4.46 -13.06 -1.01
N ILE A 100 -4.58 -11.86 -0.45
CA ILE A 100 -4.81 -10.57 -1.13
C ILE A 100 -6.16 -10.45 -1.88
N THR A 101 -6.80 -11.55 -2.27
CA THR A 101 -7.91 -11.58 -3.24
C THR A 101 -9.30 -11.82 -2.66
N LEU A 102 -9.41 -12.26 -1.39
CA LEU A 102 -10.67 -12.77 -0.80
C LEU A 102 -11.31 -13.93 -1.57
N VAL A 103 -10.52 -14.66 -2.36
CA VAL A 103 -10.96 -15.88 -3.05
C VAL A 103 -10.59 -17.10 -2.21
N GLY A 104 -11.59 -17.88 -1.85
CA GLY A 104 -11.43 -19.08 -1.01
C GLY A 104 -11.12 -20.34 -1.82
N ILE A 105 -11.24 -21.50 -1.16
CA ILE A 105 -10.93 -22.82 -1.73
C ILE A 105 -11.83 -23.15 -2.93
N GLY A 106 -13.09 -22.72 -2.91
CA GLY A 106 -14.04 -22.93 -4.01
C GLY A 106 -13.95 -21.91 -5.15
N GLU A 107 -12.83 -21.18 -5.26
CA GLU A 107 -12.58 -20.18 -6.32
C GLU A 107 -13.65 -19.08 -6.43
N ARG A 108 -14.33 -18.82 -5.31
CA ARG A 108 -15.34 -17.78 -5.16
C ARG A 108 -14.96 -16.88 -3.99
N TYR A 109 -15.62 -15.72 -3.94
CA TYR A 109 -15.56 -14.85 -2.78
C TYR A 109 -15.79 -15.65 -1.49
N CYS A 110 -14.85 -15.57 -0.55
CA CYS A 110 -14.80 -16.44 0.61
C CYS A 110 -15.79 -16.06 1.72
N GLY A 111 -16.48 -14.93 1.59
CA GLY A 111 -17.40 -14.43 2.62
C GLY A 111 -16.72 -13.75 3.80
N GLU A 112 -15.39 -13.57 3.78
CA GLU A 112 -14.61 -12.99 4.87
C GLU A 112 -14.87 -13.70 6.21
N PRO A 113 -14.55 -15.01 6.31
CA PRO A 113 -14.89 -15.79 7.49
C PRO A 113 -14.13 -15.30 8.73
N ASP A 114 -14.48 -15.89 9.87
CA ASP A 114 -13.73 -15.71 11.10
C ASP A 114 -12.26 -16.14 10.96
N LEU A 115 -11.49 -15.85 12.01
CA LEU A 115 -10.05 -16.07 12.01
C LEU A 115 -9.69 -17.55 11.77
N ASP A 116 -10.49 -18.48 12.31
CA ASP A 116 -10.30 -19.91 12.10
C ASP A 116 -10.59 -20.34 10.66
N GLY A 117 -11.63 -19.79 10.04
CA GLY A 117 -11.92 -19.96 8.62
C GLY A 117 -10.79 -19.45 7.74
N CYS A 118 -10.27 -18.26 8.02
CA CYS A 118 -9.13 -17.74 7.29
C CYS A 118 -7.86 -18.57 7.50
N ARG A 119 -7.58 -19.04 8.73
CA ARG A 119 -6.46 -19.94 9.01
C ARG A 119 -6.57 -21.24 8.21
N ARG A 120 -7.77 -21.83 8.09
CA ARG A 120 -8.00 -23.01 7.24
C ARG A 120 -7.73 -22.71 5.76
N CYS A 121 -8.24 -21.60 5.25
CA CYS A 121 -8.01 -21.15 3.87
C CYS A 121 -6.50 -20.98 3.57
N VAL A 122 -5.77 -20.27 4.41
CA VAL A 122 -4.33 -20.02 4.23
C VAL A 122 -3.53 -21.32 4.34
N ARG A 123 -3.88 -22.25 5.25
CA ARG A 123 -3.25 -23.57 5.31
C ARG A 123 -3.45 -24.38 4.03
N ALA A 124 -4.63 -24.31 3.42
CA ALA A 124 -4.96 -25.06 2.22
C ALA A 124 -4.36 -24.46 0.95
N GLN A 125 -4.33 -23.13 0.83
CA GLN A 125 -3.98 -22.44 -0.42
C GLN A 125 -2.63 -21.71 -0.37
N GLY A 126 -1.97 -21.65 0.79
CA GLY A 126 -0.72 -20.92 1.01
C GLY A 126 -0.90 -19.41 1.12
N SER A 127 0.12 -18.70 1.58
CA SER A 127 0.16 -17.22 1.59
C SER A 127 0.63 -16.69 0.23
N LEU A 128 0.16 -15.50 -0.19
CA LEU A 128 0.75 -14.71 -1.28
C LEU A 128 1.67 -13.60 -0.77
N LEU A 129 1.86 -13.50 0.54
CA LEU A 129 2.83 -12.57 1.13
C LEU A 129 4.22 -13.18 1.11
N ASP A 130 5.24 -12.37 0.81
CA ASP A 130 6.65 -12.78 0.85
C ASP A 130 7.13 -13.11 2.27
N GLU A 131 6.45 -12.55 3.28
CA GLU A 131 6.75 -12.75 4.68
C GLU A 131 5.98 -13.95 5.27
N ARG A 132 6.64 -14.68 6.18
CA ARG A 132 6.01 -15.78 6.95
C ARG A 132 5.21 -15.24 8.12
N LEU A 133 4.20 -14.41 7.84
CA LEU A 133 3.34 -13.81 8.84
C LEU A 133 2.01 -14.58 8.94
N GLY A 134 1.68 -15.05 10.14
CA GLY A 134 0.36 -15.62 10.41
C GLY A 134 -0.74 -14.56 10.30
N ILE A 135 -1.96 -14.97 9.96
CA ILE A 135 -3.07 -14.01 9.75
C ILE A 135 -3.36 -13.14 10.99
N ASP A 136 -3.23 -13.70 12.18
CA ASP A 136 -3.34 -12.98 13.44
C ASP A 136 -2.36 -11.82 13.51
N ALA A 137 -1.08 -12.11 13.31
CA ALA A 137 -0.01 -11.11 13.35
C ALA A 137 -0.13 -10.10 12.21
N LEU A 138 -0.60 -10.53 11.03
CA LEU A 138 -0.93 -9.66 9.91
C LEU A 138 -2.00 -8.64 10.29
N ARG A 139 -3.12 -9.08 10.89
CA ARG A 139 -4.20 -8.17 11.29
C ARG A 139 -3.76 -7.24 12.41
N THR A 140 -3.03 -7.73 13.40
CA THR A 140 -2.49 -6.88 14.48
C THR A 140 -1.57 -5.80 13.95
N ARG A 141 -0.61 -6.15 13.07
CA ARG A 141 0.29 -5.16 12.46
C ARG A 141 -0.50 -4.16 11.60
N SER A 142 -1.40 -4.67 10.75
CA SER A 142 -2.17 -3.82 9.84
C SER A 142 -3.09 -2.86 10.61
N ALA A 143 -3.66 -3.28 11.74
CA ALA A 143 -4.42 -2.40 12.61
C ALA A 143 -3.55 -1.26 13.16
N ALA A 144 -2.33 -1.56 13.60
CA ALA A 144 -1.39 -0.55 14.10
C ALA A 144 -0.96 0.43 12.99
N GLU A 145 -0.61 -0.09 11.81
CA GLU A 145 -0.17 0.70 10.65
C GLU A 145 -1.29 1.58 10.08
N LEU A 146 -2.48 1.00 9.88
CA LEU A 146 -3.63 1.77 9.38
C LEU A 146 -4.13 2.78 10.42
N GLY A 147 -4.11 2.41 11.70
CA GLY A 147 -4.54 3.28 12.80
C GLY A 147 -3.60 4.45 13.07
N ALA A 148 -2.31 4.32 12.74
CA ALA A 148 -1.32 5.40 12.86
C ALA A 148 -1.18 6.24 11.58
N ALA A 149 -1.80 5.83 10.47
CA ALA A 149 -1.81 6.61 9.24
C ALA A 149 -2.60 7.90 9.43
N ARG A 150 -2.13 9.00 8.83
CA ARG A 150 -2.86 10.28 8.83
C ARG A 150 -4.18 10.15 8.09
N ARG A 151 -4.19 9.40 6.98
CA ARG A 151 -5.38 9.10 6.17
C ARG A 151 -5.29 7.67 5.63
N VAL A 152 -6.41 6.98 5.64
CA VAL A 152 -6.61 5.74 4.90
C VAL A 152 -7.58 6.01 3.76
N LEU A 153 -7.04 5.97 2.54
CA LEU A 153 -7.75 6.21 1.29
C LEU A 153 -8.14 4.88 0.67
N VAL A 154 -9.35 4.80 0.16
CA VAL A 154 -9.88 3.58 -0.47
C VAL A 154 -10.60 3.94 -1.78
N PRO A 155 -10.60 3.05 -2.79
CA PRO A 155 -11.16 3.34 -4.10
C PRO A 155 -12.69 3.33 -4.14
N SER A 156 -13.34 2.73 -3.12
CA SER A 156 -14.79 2.58 -3.12
C SER A 156 -15.37 2.46 -1.71
N HIS A 157 -16.68 2.71 -1.58
CA HIS A 157 -17.42 2.43 -0.35
C HIS A 157 -17.42 0.94 0.01
N ASP A 158 -17.28 0.03 -0.97
CA ASP A 158 -17.18 -1.41 -0.67
C ASP A 158 -15.87 -1.74 0.03
N THR A 159 -14.77 -1.21 -0.49
CA THR A 159 -13.46 -1.34 0.15
C THR A 159 -13.46 -0.73 1.54
N ALA A 160 -14.07 0.46 1.72
CA ALA A 160 -14.24 1.09 3.04
C ALA A 160 -14.94 0.14 4.03
N ARG A 161 -16.13 -0.36 3.68
CA ARG A 161 -16.91 -1.25 4.57
C ARG A 161 -16.15 -2.51 4.95
N ARG A 162 -15.37 -3.09 4.04
CA ARG A 162 -14.56 -4.28 4.33
C ARG A 162 -13.41 -3.97 5.28
N ILE A 163 -12.66 -2.91 4.99
CA ILE A 163 -11.55 -2.47 5.84
C ILE A 163 -12.05 -2.15 7.25
N GLU A 164 -13.13 -1.38 7.37
CA GLU A 164 -13.72 -0.98 8.66
C GLU A 164 -14.29 -2.19 9.44
N ARG A 165 -14.77 -3.23 8.74
CA ARG A 165 -15.20 -4.50 9.38
C ARG A 165 -14.03 -5.23 10.04
N HIS A 166 -12.86 -5.27 9.41
CA HIS A 166 -11.67 -5.95 9.95
C HIS A 166 -10.89 -5.09 10.94
N PHE A 167 -11.02 -3.78 10.86
CA PHE A 167 -10.33 -2.82 11.73
C PHE A 167 -11.34 -1.84 12.35
N PRO A 168 -12.09 -2.26 13.38
CA PRO A 168 -13.07 -1.40 14.04
C PRO A 168 -12.43 -0.11 14.56
N GLY A 169 -13.09 1.02 14.32
CA GLY A 169 -12.62 2.35 14.72
C GLY A 169 -11.74 3.05 13.68
N LEU A 170 -11.32 2.35 12.62
CA LEU A 170 -10.69 2.99 11.46
C LEU A 170 -11.75 3.74 10.65
N ILE A 171 -11.40 4.91 10.11
CA ILE A 171 -12.28 5.70 9.24
C ILE A 171 -11.61 5.80 7.87
N CYS A 172 -12.24 5.22 6.85
CA CYS A 172 -11.74 5.28 5.48
C CYS A 172 -12.30 6.49 4.72
N GLN A 173 -11.47 7.13 3.91
CA GLN A 173 -11.88 8.17 2.99
C GLN A 173 -11.96 7.60 1.58
N VAL A 174 -13.14 7.65 0.98
CA VAL A 174 -13.34 7.16 -0.38
C VAL A 174 -12.81 8.19 -1.37
N GLU A 175 -11.78 7.82 -2.12
CA GLU A 175 -11.23 8.58 -3.24
C GLU A 175 -11.17 7.67 -4.47
N ALA A 176 -12.14 7.84 -5.38
CA ALA A 176 -12.17 7.10 -6.63
C ALA A 176 -10.91 7.42 -7.46
N PRO A 177 -10.18 6.40 -7.95
CA PRO A 177 -8.92 6.61 -8.68
C PRO A 177 -9.13 7.25 -10.06
N GLU A 178 -10.33 7.12 -10.63
CA GLU A 178 -10.74 7.69 -11.92
C GLU A 178 -12.27 7.83 -11.98
N ASP A 179 -12.70 8.70 -12.89
CA ASP A 179 -14.08 8.72 -13.35
C ASP A 179 -14.23 7.68 -14.46
N ASP A 180 -14.53 6.43 -14.06
CA ASP A 180 -14.72 5.30 -14.98
C ASP A 180 -16.05 5.38 -15.76
N ARG A 181 -16.73 6.54 -15.75
CA ARG A 181 -17.87 6.76 -16.64
C ARG A 181 -17.37 6.54 -18.07
N PRO A 182 -17.92 5.57 -18.81
CA PRO A 182 -17.55 5.42 -20.20
C PRO A 182 -17.84 6.75 -20.91
N ALA A 183 -16.88 7.21 -21.72
CA ALA A 183 -17.07 8.39 -22.57
C ALA A 183 -18.25 8.23 -23.56
N LEU A 184 -18.79 7.01 -23.65
CA LEU A 184 -19.96 6.64 -24.43
C LEU A 184 -21.12 6.36 -23.46
N PRO A 185 -22.32 6.94 -23.67
CA PRO A 185 -23.49 6.54 -22.92
C PRO A 185 -23.72 5.04 -23.10
N LEU A 186 -23.96 4.33 -22.00
CA LEU A 186 -24.44 2.94 -22.07
C LEU A 186 -25.77 2.98 -22.82
N ALA A 187 -25.79 2.43 -24.04
CA ALA A 187 -27.02 2.26 -24.78
C ALA A 187 -27.94 1.36 -23.94
N VAL A 188 -29.06 1.92 -23.49
CA VAL A 188 -30.15 1.20 -22.81
C VAL A 188 -31.04 0.56 -23.86
#